data_AF-A0A1G6X8Y0-F1
#
_entry.id   AF-A0A1G6X8Y0-F1
#
_cell.length_a   1.000
_cell.length_b   1.000
_cell.length_c   1.000
_cell.angle_alpha   90.00
_cell.angle_beta   90.00
_cell.angle_gamma   90.00
#
_symmetry.space_group_name_H-M   'P 1'
#
loop_
_entity.id
_entity.type
_entity.pdbx_description
1 polymer ?
#
loop_
_entity_poly.entity_id
_entity_poly.type
_entity_poly.pdbx_seq_one_letter_code
_entity_poly.pdbx_strand_id
1 'polypeptide(L)'
;MSRTDFTYVESVSPGSGRRDPRATPASDAAALSLDGDWRFRLGAGLHDTTEGFEAPAFDAGAWDTLAVPSMWQMHDLSGAAPYGKPQYTNTYYPFPVDPPRVPDANPTGEYRRTFTLPADWPGTGTTLLRFEGVDSAFAVWLNGTLLGDGKGSRLPTEFDATPLLREGENVLAVRVHQWSAASYLEDQDMWWLSGIFRPVTLVHRP
;
A
#
# COMPACT_ATOMS: atom_id res chain seq x y z
N MET A 1 2.95 9.89 -17.58
CA MET A 1 3.75 8.75 -17.11
C MET A 1 3.00 7.48 -17.48
N SER A 2 3.68 6.50 -18.07
CA SER A 2 3.05 5.21 -18.44
C SER A 2 2.60 4.47 -17.19
N ARG A 3 1.51 3.69 -17.28
CA ARG A 3 0.92 2.83 -16.24
C ARG A 3 1.85 1.71 -15.70
N THR A 4 3.08 1.65 -16.20
CA THR A 4 4.13 0.63 -15.95
C THR A 4 5.45 1.22 -15.47
N ASP A 5 5.48 2.49 -15.09
CA ASP A 5 6.69 3.16 -14.61
C ASP A 5 7.00 2.80 -13.14
N PHE A 6 7.80 1.74 -12.94
CA PHE A 6 8.27 1.30 -11.61
C PHE A 6 9.44 2.11 -11.07
N THR A 7 9.79 3.24 -11.71
CA THR A 7 10.92 4.09 -11.26
C THR A 7 10.79 4.55 -9.82
N TYR A 8 9.56 4.62 -9.28
CA TYR A 8 9.35 4.96 -7.87
C TYR A 8 9.93 3.90 -6.92
N VAL A 9 10.04 2.63 -7.31
CA VAL A 9 10.56 1.53 -6.46
C VAL A 9 12.05 1.71 -6.16
N GLU A 10 12.83 2.06 -7.19
CA GLU A 10 14.28 2.32 -7.08
C GLU A 10 14.61 3.81 -6.82
N SER A 11 13.60 4.68 -6.75
CA SER A 11 13.80 6.08 -6.43
C SER A 11 14.16 6.27 -4.96
N VAL A 12 15.23 7.02 -4.70
CA VAL A 12 15.62 7.46 -3.34
C VAL A 12 14.70 8.54 -2.75
N SER A 13 13.70 9.00 -3.51
CA SER A 13 12.67 9.91 -3.01
C SER A 13 11.78 9.22 -1.97
N PRO A 14 11.33 9.94 -0.91
CA PRO A 14 10.35 9.42 0.05
C PRO A 14 8.97 9.12 -0.58
N GLY A 15 8.70 9.62 -1.78
CA GLY A 15 7.50 9.34 -2.56
C GLY A 15 6.94 10.58 -3.25
N SER A 16 5.80 10.44 -3.91
CA SER A 16 5.09 11.52 -4.62
C SER A 16 3.63 11.60 -4.19
N GLY A 17 2.98 12.76 -4.37
CA GLY A 17 1.56 12.97 -4.03
C GLY A 17 1.22 12.97 -2.53
N ARG A 18 2.21 12.70 -1.67
CA ARG A 18 2.08 12.69 -0.21
C ARG A 18 1.84 14.09 0.34
N ARG A 19 1.08 14.17 1.43
CA ARG A 19 0.97 15.38 2.27
C ARG A 19 2.13 15.48 3.25
N ASP A 20 2.37 16.70 3.72
CA ASP A 20 3.40 16.96 4.72
C ASP A 20 3.12 16.19 6.03
N PRO A 21 4.15 15.66 6.69
CA PRO A 21 4.01 14.96 7.96
C PRO A 21 3.36 15.86 9.03
N ARG A 22 2.48 15.27 9.83
CA ARG A 22 1.83 15.93 10.97
C ARG A 22 1.58 14.96 12.11
N ALA A 23 1.36 15.51 13.30
CA ALA A 23 0.87 14.74 14.44
C ALA A 23 -0.58 14.28 14.23
N THR A 24 -0.95 13.18 14.89
CA THR A 24 -2.29 12.61 14.89
C THR A 24 -2.86 12.62 16.31
N PRO A 25 -3.27 13.78 16.83
CA PRO A 25 -3.95 13.83 18.13
C PRO A 25 -5.31 13.12 18.03
N ALA A 26 -5.87 12.75 19.19
CA ALA A 26 -7.28 12.38 19.26
C ALA A 26 -8.13 13.51 18.66
N SER A 27 -9.06 13.16 17.78
CA SER A 27 -9.90 14.10 17.05
C SER A 27 -11.31 13.52 16.92
N ASP A 28 -12.28 14.42 16.91
CA ASP A 28 -13.69 14.18 16.61
C ASP A 28 -14.02 14.35 15.11
N ALA A 29 -13.01 14.60 14.27
CA ALA A 29 -13.20 14.70 12.84
C ALA A 29 -13.72 13.37 12.26
N ALA A 30 -14.61 13.45 11.27
CA ALA A 30 -15.16 12.29 10.62
C ALA A 30 -14.03 11.37 10.09
N ALA A 31 -14.12 10.09 10.41
CA ALA A 31 -13.15 9.09 9.98
C ALA A 31 -13.87 7.80 9.56
N LEU A 32 -13.34 7.15 8.53
CA LEU A 32 -13.83 5.86 8.03
C LEU A 32 -12.66 4.88 8.01
N SER A 33 -12.76 3.79 8.76
CA SER A 33 -11.82 2.68 8.63
C SER A 33 -12.04 1.97 7.31
N LEU A 34 -10.94 1.68 6.63
CA LEU A 34 -10.89 0.86 5.41
C LEU A 34 -10.28 -0.52 5.70
N ASP A 35 -10.11 -0.88 6.96
CA ASP A 35 -9.65 -2.21 7.39
C ASP A 35 -10.70 -3.28 7.03
N GLY A 36 -10.26 -4.54 7.03
CA GLY A 36 -11.06 -5.72 6.70
C GLY A 36 -10.48 -6.48 5.51
N ASP A 37 -11.32 -7.26 4.83
CA ASP A 37 -10.87 -8.11 3.72
C ASP A 37 -10.78 -7.31 2.41
N TRP A 38 -9.61 -7.37 1.80
CA TRP A 38 -9.30 -6.76 0.50
C TRP A 38 -9.07 -7.87 -0.53
N ARG A 39 -9.44 -7.62 -1.79
CA ARG A 39 -9.02 -8.50 -2.88
C ARG A 39 -7.52 -8.41 -3.04
N PHE A 40 -6.87 -9.55 -3.15
CA PHE A 40 -5.42 -9.65 -3.11
C PHE A 40 -4.88 -10.62 -4.15
N ARG A 41 -3.79 -10.23 -4.80
CA ARG A 41 -2.96 -11.06 -5.68
C ARG A 41 -1.50 -10.80 -5.34
N LEU A 42 -0.69 -11.85 -5.25
CA LEU A 42 0.77 -11.73 -5.18
C LEU A 42 1.40 -12.10 -6.53
N GLY A 43 2.12 -11.15 -7.12
CA GLY A 43 3.04 -11.40 -8.23
C GLY A 43 4.41 -11.84 -7.75
N ALA A 44 5.08 -12.71 -8.51
CA ALA A 44 6.36 -13.29 -8.12
C ALA A 44 7.56 -12.33 -8.29
N GLY A 45 7.39 -11.23 -9.05
CA GLY A 45 8.48 -10.30 -9.36
C GLY A 45 8.00 -8.88 -9.64
N LEU A 46 8.96 -7.96 -9.82
CA LEU A 46 8.72 -6.52 -9.97
C LEU A 46 7.75 -6.18 -11.11
N HIS A 47 7.83 -6.94 -12.21
CA HIS A 47 7.03 -6.73 -13.41
C HIS A 47 5.83 -7.68 -13.53
N ASP A 48 5.64 -8.60 -12.58
CA ASP A 48 4.52 -9.53 -12.55
C ASP A 48 3.26 -8.85 -11.97
N THR A 49 2.74 -7.90 -12.72
CA THR A 49 1.65 -7.00 -12.29
C THR A 49 0.44 -7.10 -13.18
N THR A 50 -0.73 -6.77 -12.64
CA THR A 50 -1.99 -6.80 -13.37
C THR A 50 -2.25 -5.44 -14.00
N GLU A 51 -2.30 -5.40 -15.34
CA GLU A 51 -2.65 -4.18 -16.05
C GLU A 51 -4.10 -3.78 -15.77
N GLY A 52 -4.31 -2.52 -15.36
CA GLY A 52 -5.65 -1.94 -15.21
C GLY A 52 -6.38 -2.32 -13.93
N PHE A 53 -5.72 -2.99 -12.99
CA PHE A 53 -6.32 -3.34 -11.70
C PHE A 53 -6.82 -2.11 -10.91
N GLU A 54 -6.27 -0.93 -11.16
CA GLU A 54 -6.69 0.32 -10.56
C GLU A 54 -8.06 0.82 -11.06
N ALA A 55 -8.52 0.36 -12.22
CA ALA A 55 -9.75 0.84 -12.83
C ALA A 55 -10.99 0.42 -11.99
N PRO A 56 -12.01 1.28 -11.84
CA PRO A 56 -13.22 0.93 -11.11
C PRO A 56 -13.94 -0.31 -11.66
N ALA A 57 -13.97 -0.45 -12.99
CA ALA A 57 -14.63 -1.56 -13.68
C ALA A 57 -13.81 -2.86 -13.74
N PHE A 58 -12.59 -2.88 -13.18
CA PHE A 58 -11.77 -4.10 -13.18
C PHE A 58 -12.43 -5.20 -12.33
N ASP A 59 -12.55 -6.40 -12.87
CA ASP A 59 -13.06 -7.57 -12.17
C ASP A 59 -11.94 -8.32 -11.45
N ALA A 60 -11.94 -8.23 -10.11
CA ALA A 60 -11.03 -8.95 -9.23
C ALA A 60 -11.72 -10.15 -8.54
N GLY A 61 -12.83 -10.65 -9.09
CA GLY A 61 -13.59 -11.77 -8.51
C GLY A 61 -12.80 -13.06 -8.38
N ALA A 62 -11.80 -13.26 -9.26
CA ALA A 62 -10.89 -14.40 -9.22
C ALA A 62 -9.69 -14.21 -8.27
N TRP A 63 -9.52 -13.03 -7.67
CA TRP A 63 -8.46 -12.79 -6.69
C TRP A 63 -8.86 -13.32 -5.32
N ASP A 64 -7.85 -13.76 -4.57
CA ASP A 64 -7.99 -14.15 -3.18
C ASP A 64 -8.41 -12.95 -2.32
N THR A 65 -8.64 -13.20 -1.03
CA THR A 65 -8.89 -12.17 -0.04
C THR A 65 -7.81 -12.20 1.03
N LEU A 66 -7.28 -11.02 1.36
CA LEU A 66 -6.30 -10.84 2.44
C LEU A 66 -6.82 -9.79 3.41
N ALA A 67 -6.73 -10.08 4.71
CA ALA A 67 -7.07 -9.13 5.75
C ALA A 67 -6.09 -7.94 5.73
N VAL A 68 -6.61 -6.73 5.86
CA VAL A 68 -5.84 -5.51 6.09
C VAL A 68 -6.29 -4.94 7.44
N PRO A 69 -5.40 -4.70 8.41
CA PRO A 69 -3.95 -4.86 8.31
C PRO A 69 -3.46 -6.31 8.42
N SER A 70 -2.45 -6.68 7.62
CA SER A 70 -1.68 -7.91 7.81
C SER A 70 -0.34 -7.88 7.06
N MET A 71 0.52 -8.86 7.35
CA MET A 71 1.68 -9.20 6.53
C MET A 71 1.32 -10.43 5.68
N TRP A 72 1.49 -10.38 4.37
CA TRP A 72 0.98 -11.45 3.50
C TRP A 72 1.67 -12.79 3.77
N GLN A 73 2.94 -12.81 4.19
CA GLN A 73 3.66 -14.04 4.54
C GLN A 73 3.07 -14.74 5.77
N MET A 74 2.26 -14.03 6.57
CA MET A 74 1.63 -14.54 7.78
C MET A 74 0.17 -14.96 7.56
N HIS A 75 -0.33 -14.90 6.31
CA HIS A 75 -1.71 -15.26 5.97
C HIS A 75 -2.05 -16.71 6.32
N ASP A 76 -1.11 -17.62 6.09
CA ASP A 76 -1.26 -19.05 6.37
C ASP A 76 -0.13 -19.54 7.27
N LEU A 77 -0.50 -19.99 8.47
CA LEU A 77 0.43 -20.54 9.46
C LEU A 77 0.50 -22.07 9.42
N SER A 78 -0.28 -22.74 8.55
CA SER A 78 -0.19 -24.19 8.36
C SER A 78 1.08 -24.62 7.64
N GLY A 79 1.76 -23.67 6.98
CA GLY A 79 3.05 -23.85 6.32
C GLY A 79 2.97 -23.98 4.79
N ALA A 80 1.77 -23.91 4.19
CA ALA A 80 1.64 -23.87 2.74
C ALA A 80 2.17 -22.55 2.16
N ALA A 81 2.12 -21.46 2.95
CA ALA A 81 2.75 -20.18 2.65
C ALA A 81 2.46 -19.68 1.22
N PRO A 82 1.17 -19.54 0.83
CA PRO A 82 0.76 -19.25 -0.54
C PRO A 82 1.29 -17.90 -1.03
N TYR A 83 1.64 -17.00 -0.11
CA TYR A 83 2.18 -15.67 -0.40
C TYR A 83 3.66 -15.54 -0.01
N GLY A 84 4.39 -16.66 0.04
CA GLY A 84 5.79 -16.68 0.42
C GLY A 84 6.02 -16.78 1.93
N LYS A 85 7.29 -16.87 2.32
CA LYS A 85 7.72 -17.16 3.69
C LYS A 85 8.46 -15.98 4.31
N PRO A 86 8.38 -15.79 5.64
CA PRO A 86 9.25 -14.85 6.36
C PRO A 86 10.74 -15.17 6.12
N GLN A 87 11.57 -14.14 5.99
CA GLN A 87 13.03 -14.28 5.91
C GLN A 87 13.65 -13.58 7.11
N TYR A 88 14.63 -14.19 7.77
CA TYR A 88 15.35 -13.57 8.88
C TYR A 88 16.80 -13.38 8.50
N THR A 89 17.31 -12.17 8.70
CA THR A 89 18.73 -11.85 8.64
C THR A 89 19.04 -10.87 9.77
N ASN A 90 20.29 -10.86 10.23
CA ASN A 90 20.75 -9.89 11.23
C ASN A 90 21.37 -8.66 10.56
N THR A 91 22.49 -8.84 9.85
CA THR A 91 23.23 -7.75 9.19
C THR A 91 23.46 -7.97 7.68
N TYR A 92 22.90 -9.06 7.13
CA TYR A 92 23.04 -9.37 5.71
C TYR A 92 21.73 -9.05 5.01
N TYR A 93 21.80 -8.35 3.88
CA TYR A 93 20.63 -8.19 3.02
C TYR A 93 20.27 -9.53 2.37
N PRO A 94 18.97 -9.86 2.28
CA PRO A 94 18.49 -11.04 1.57
C PRO A 94 18.49 -10.87 0.03
N PHE A 95 19.15 -9.84 -0.49
CA PHE A 95 19.28 -9.51 -1.90
C PHE A 95 20.66 -8.86 -2.18
N PRO A 96 21.12 -8.78 -3.45
CA PRO A 96 22.40 -8.16 -3.79
C PRO A 96 22.49 -6.70 -3.33
N VAL A 97 23.63 -6.31 -2.76
CA VAL A 97 23.86 -4.94 -2.31
C VAL A 97 24.35 -4.08 -3.49
N ASP A 98 23.43 -3.43 -4.19
CA ASP A 98 23.69 -2.55 -5.35
C ASP A 98 22.74 -1.32 -5.34
N PRO A 99 22.83 -0.43 -4.33
CA PRO A 99 21.85 0.63 -4.17
C PRO A 99 21.85 1.64 -5.34
N PRO A 100 20.67 2.14 -5.76
CA PRO A 100 19.35 1.90 -5.18
C PRO A 100 18.58 0.71 -5.81
N ARG A 101 19.28 -0.15 -6.57
CA ARG A 101 18.66 -1.19 -7.38
C ARG A 101 18.10 -2.33 -6.53
N VAL A 102 17.03 -2.94 -7.01
CA VAL A 102 16.36 -4.08 -6.38
C VAL A 102 16.39 -5.32 -7.30
N PRO A 103 16.27 -6.55 -6.75
CA PRO A 103 16.23 -7.74 -7.61
C PRO A 103 14.94 -7.80 -8.44
N ASP A 104 14.99 -8.45 -9.61
CA ASP A 104 13.79 -8.75 -10.40
C ASP A 104 12.80 -9.65 -9.64
N ALA A 105 13.33 -10.57 -8.84
CA ALA A 105 12.60 -11.41 -7.89
C ALA A 105 12.16 -10.57 -6.67
N ASN A 106 11.14 -9.74 -6.91
CA ASN A 106 10.57 -8.82 -5.95
C ASN A 106 9.06 -9.07 -5.79
N PRO A 107 8.66 -9.86 -4.78
CA PRO A 107 7.25 -10.13 -4.52
C PRO A 107 6.44 -8.83 -4.45
N THR A 108 5.36 -8.80 -5.24
CA THR A 108 4.56 -7.58 -5.44
C THR A 108 3.09 -7.88 -5.15
N GLY A 109 2.56 -7.31 -4.07
CA GLY A 109 1.17 -7.47 -3.66
C GLY A 109 0.27 -6.41 -4.29
N GLU A 110 -0.79 -6.83 -4.97
CA GLU A 110 -1.83 -5.96 -5.51
C GLU A 110 -3.10 -6.12 -4.69
N TYR A 111 -3.60 -5.00 -4.16
CA TYR A 111 -4.74 -4.93 -3.26
C TYR A 111 -5.85 -4.10 -3.92
N ARG A 112 -7.10 -4.56 -3.80
CA ARG A 112 -8.28 -3.76 -4.18
C ARG A 112 -9.35 -3.79 -3.09
N ARG A 113 -9.93 -2.63 -2.82
CA ARG A 113 -11.02 -2.44 -1.87
C ARG A 113 -12.09 -1.53 -2.44
N THR A 114 -13.32 -2.05 -2.47
CA THR A 114 -14.51 -1.23 -2.66
C THR A 114 -15.02 -0.76 -1.31
N PHE A 115 -15.39 0.51 -1.20
CA PHE A 115 -15.99 1.07 0.01
C PHE A 115 -17.06 2.11 -0.35
N THR A 116 -18.01 2.33 0.57
CA THR A 116 -19.05 3.33 0.42
C THR A 116 -18.75 4.52 1.31
N LEU A 117 -18.72 5.73 0.73
CA LEU A 117 -18.61 6.96 1.50
C LEU A 117 -19.95 7.23 2.22
N PRO A 118 -19.95 7.47 3.55
CA PRO A 118 -21.17 7.81 4.28
C PRO A 118 -21.89 9.02 3.68
N ALA A 119 -23.22 8.99 3.65
CA ALA A 119 -24.02 10.06 3.05
C ALA A 119 -23.92 11.40 3.82
N ASP A 120 -23.53 11.34 5.10
CA ASP A 120 -23.28 12.48 5.98
C ASP A 120 -21.81 12.89 6.03
N TRP A 121 -20.96 12.37 5.12
CA TRP A 121 -19.56 12.79 5.04
C TRP A 121 -19.45 14.29 4.75
N PRO A 122 -18.60 15.05 5.47
CA PRO A 122 -18.52 16.49 5.28
C PRO A 122 -18.12 16.89 3.85
N GLY A 123 -18.92 17.77 3.23
CA GLY A 123 -18.73 18.25 1.85
C GLY A 123 -17.77 19.44 1.69
N THR A 124 -17.27 20.00 2.79
CA THR A 124 -16.30 21.12 2.81
C THR A 124 -15.07 20.69 3.57
N GLY A 125 -13.88 21.14 3.16
CA GLY A 125 -12.60 20.77 3.78
C GLY A 125 -11.81 19.79 2.92
N THR A 126 -10.89 19.05 3.52
CA THR A 126 -10.03 18.07 2.86
C THR A 126 -10.29 16.68 3.45
N THR A 127 -10.43 15.67 2.61
CA THR A 127 -10.43 14.26 3.04
C THR A 127 -9.10 13.62 2.71
N LEU A 128 -8.42 13.12 3.72
CA LEU A 128 -7.11 12.47 3.59
C LEU A 128 -7.27 10.96 3.62
N LEU A 129 -6.66 10.27 2.66
CA LEU A 129 -6.41 8.83 2.73
C LEU A 129 -5.11 8.60 3.49
N ARG A 130 -5.18 7.89 4.60
CA ARG A 130 -4.08 7.68 5.54
C ARG A 130 -3.74 6.20 5.67
N PHE A 131 -2.47 5.89 5.43
CA PHE A 131 -1.86 4.60 5.72
C PHE A 131 -0.96 4.74 6.95
N GLU A 132 -1.16 3.91 7.98
CA GLU A 132 -0.34 3.96 9.20
C GLU A 132 0.99 3.17 9.11
N GLY A 133 1.14 2.32 8.08
CA GLY A 133 2.35 1.55 7.81
C GLY A 133 2.15 0.54 6.68
N VAL A 134 3.07 0.57 5.70
CA VAL A 134 3.08 -0.29 4.52
C VAL A 134 4.52 -0.65 4.20
N ASP A 135 4.85 -1.94 4.14
CA ASP A 135 6.21 -2.41 3.89
C ASP A 135 6.35 -2.94 2.43
N SER A 136 7.31 -2.47 1.60
CA SER A 136 8.29 -1.38 1.85
C SER A 136 8.14 -0.14 0.96
N ALA A 137 7.59 -0.34 -0.25
CA ALA A 137 7.18 0.76 -1.13
C ALA A 137 5.82 0.46 -1.74
N PHE A 138 5.00 1.49 -1.90
CA PHE A 138 3.67 1.32 -2.47
C PHE A 138 3.25 2.49 -3.35
N ALA A 139 2.39 2.20 -4.32
CA ALA A 139 1.64 3.19 -5.08
C ALA A 139 0.14 2.98 -4.84
N VAL A 140 -0.62 4.06 -4.86
CA VAL A 140 -2.04 4.05 -4.53
C VAL A 140 -2.88 4.84 -5.54
N TRP A 141 -4.01 4.25 -5.93
CA TRP A 141 -4.97 4.82 -6.85
C TRP A 141 -6.35 4.86 -6.22
N LEU A 142 -7.06 5.97 -6.41
CA LEU A 142 -8.47 6.11 -6.04
C LEU A 142 -9.29 6.30 -7.32
N ASN A 143 -10.29 5.44 -7.50
CA ASN A 143 -11.21 5.48 -8.64
C ASN A 143 -10.51 5.49 -10.02
N GLY A 144 -9.39 4.77 -10.13
CA GLY A 144 -8.57 4.68 -11.35
C GLY A 144 -7.51 5.77 -11.51
N THR A 145 -7.47 6.77 -10.63
CA THR A 145 -6.51 7.87 -10.71
C THR A 145 -5.43 7.71 -9.63
N LEU A 146 -4.16 7.84 -10.03
CA LEU A 146 -3.02 7.79 -9.12
C LEU A 146 -3.10 8.94 -8.11
N LEU A 147 -3.06 8.61 -6.83
CA LEU A 147 -2.88 9.57 -5.74
C LEU A 147 -1.39 9.85 -5.51
N GLY A 148 -0.55 8.82 -5.59
CA GLY A 148 0.90 8.93 -5.41
C GLY A 148 1.54 7.62 -4.98
N ASP A 149 2.77 7.74 -4.45
CA ASP A 149 3.56 6.63 -3.93
C ASP A 149 4.25 6.99 -2.61
N GLY A 150 4.65 5.98 -1.84
CA GLY A 150 5.25 6.17 -0.52
C GLY A 150 6.27 5.10 -0.15
N LYS A 151 7.20 5.50 0.72
CA LYS A 151 8.23 4.68 1.37
C LYS A 151 8.39 5.08 2.84
N GLY A 152 9.03 4.19 3.61
CA GLY A 152 9.26 4.34 5.04
C GLY A 152 8.26 3.50 5.82
N SER A 153 8.56 2.22 5.97
CA SER A 153 7.55 1.18 6.19
C SER A 153 6.77 1.36 7.48
N ARG A 154 7.43 1.89 8.51
CA ARG A 154 6.86 2.10 9.84
C ARG A 154 6.33 3.52 10.06
N LEU A 155 6.30 4.36 9.02
CA LEU A 155 5.87 5.76 9.07
C LEU A 155 4.50 5.95 8.41
N PRO A 156 3.63 6.81 8.98
CA PRO A 156 2.37 7.14 8.35
C PRO A 156 2.56 7.91 7.04
N THR A 157 1.65 7.70 6.10
CA THR A 157 1.59 8.42 4.83
C THR A 157 0.15 8.87 4.53
N GLU A 158 -0.03 10.14 4.18
CA GLU A 158 -1.33 10.72 3.84
C GLU A 158 -1.34 11.23 2.39
N PHE A 159 -2.47 11.04 1.70
CA PHE A 159 -2.75 11.56 0.37
C PHE A 159 -4.06 12.35 0.38
N ASP A 160 -4.16 13.42 -0.41
CA ASP A 160 -5.42 14.15 -0.56
C ASP A 160 -6.38 13.38 -1.49
N ALA A 161 -7.43 12.80 -0.92
CA ALA A 161 -8.44 12.04 -1.63
C ALA A 161 -9.61 12.91 -2.12
N THR A 162 -9.72 14.15 -1.62
CA THR A 162 -10.82 15.08 -1.90
C THR A 162 -11.17 15.20 -3.39
N PRO A 163 -10.22 15.43 -4.32
CA PRO A 163 -10.57 15.65 -5.72
C PRO A 163 -11.08 14.40 -6.45
N LEU A 164 -10.95 13.21 -5.85
CA LEU A 164 -11.24 11.93 -6.49
C LEU A 164 -12.36 11.13 -5.80
N LEU A 165 -12.72 11.50 -4.57
CA LEU A 165 -13.83 10.89 -3.84
C LEU A 165 -15.16 11.17 -4.54
N ARG A 166 -16.04 10.16 -4.49
CA ARG A 166 -17.40 10.21 -5.03
C ARG A 166 -18.38 9.90 -3.93
N GLU A 167 -19.58 10.47 -4.03
CA GLU A 167 -20.71 9.99 -3.23
C GLU A 167 -20.99 8.52 -3.54
N GLY A 168 -21.34 7.74 -2.52
CA GLY A 168 -21.57 6.31 -2.68
C GLY A 168 -20.26 5.51 -2.86
N GLU A 169 -20.23 4.65 -3.86
CA GLU A 169 -19.17 3.64 -4.03
C GLU A 169 -17.87 4.24 -4.60
N ASN A 170 -16.76 3.84 -3.98
CA ASN A 170 -15.40 4.19 -4.38
C ASN A 170 -14.52 2.93 -4.42
N VAL A 171 -13.51 2.93 -5.29
CA VAL A 171 -12.54 1.84 -5.44
C VAL A 171 -11.15 2.35 -5.10
N LEU A 172 -10.52 1.72 -4.10
CA LEU A 172 -9.13 1.92 -3.74
C LEU A 172 -8.30 0.75 -4.28
N ALA A 173 -7.19 1.06 -4.95
CA ALA A 173 -6.23 0.08 -5.41
C ALA A 173 -4.83 0.44 -4.91
N VAL A 174 -4.08 -0.55 -4.44
CA VAL A 174 -2.73 -0.35 -3.90
C VAL A 174 -1.81 -1.44 -4.44
N ARG A 175 -0.61 -1.05 -4.88
CA ARG A 175 0.45 -1.99 -5.24
C ARG A 175 1.59 -1.82 -4.26
N VAL A 176 2.03 -2.90 -3.64
CA VAL A 176 3.07 -2.95 -2.61
C VAL A 176 4.21 -3.84 -3.09
N HIS A 177 5.44 -3.35 -3.01
CA HIS A 177 6.65 -4.10 -3.35
C HIS A 177 7.43 -4.44 -2.08
N GLN A 178 7.89 -5.69 -1.98
CA GLN A 178 8.68 -6.15 -0.85
C GLN A 178 10.03 -5.44 -0.79
N TRP A 179 10.74 -5.36 -1.92
CA TRP A 179 12.03 -4.69 -2.03
C TRP A 179 11.88 -3.33 -2.72
N SER A 180 12.56 -2.32 -2.17
CA SER A 180 12.64 -0.98 -2.73
C SER A 180 13.96 -0.32 -2.35
N ALA A 181 14.24 0.87 -2.90
CA ALA A 181 15.37 1.68 -2.45
C ALA A 181 15.34 1.95 -0.92
N ALA A 182 14.16 1.95 -0.29
CA ALA A 182 14.03 2.11 1.15
C ALA A 182 14.47 0.88 1.95
N SER A 183 14.48 -0.32 1.35
CA SER A 183 14.94 -1.53 2.04
C SER A 183 16.40 -1.41 2.51
N TYR A 184 17.25 -0.67 1.79
CA TYR A 184 18.63 -0.34 2.18
C TYR A 184 18.74 0.53 3.44
N LEU A 185 17.63 1.12 3.91
CA LEU A 185 17.55 1.92 5.14
C LEU A 185 16.80 1.16 6.26
N GLU A 186 16.37 -0.07 5.99
CA GLU A 186 15.47 -0.85 6.83
C GLU A 186 16.03 -2.25 7.16
N ASP A 187 17.36 -2.36 7.32
CA ASP A 187 18.09 -3.57 7.70
C ASP A 187 18.17 -3.74 9.23
N GLN A 188 17.01 -3.86 9.87
CA GLN A 188 16.94 -4.19 11.30
C GLN A 188 17.14 -5.70 11.52
N ASP A 189 17.71 -6.08 12.66
CA ASP A 189 17.80 -7.47 13.13
C ASP A 189 16.40 -8.04 13.46
N MET A 190 15.68 -8.46 12.42
CA MET A 190 14.29 -8.90 12.50
C MET A 190 13.88 -9.76 11.28
N TRP A 191 12.62 -10.18 11.26
CA TRP A 191 12.01 -10.81 10.09
C TRP A 191 11.65 -9.76 9.04
N TRP A 192 12.01 -10.03 7.78
CA TRP A 192 11.49 -9.36 6.61
C TRP A 192 10.07 -9.85 6.31
N LEU A 193 9.10 -8.96 6.48
CA LEU A 193 7.68 -9.19 6.29
C LEU A 193 7.09 -7.98 5.57
N SER A 194 6.16 -8.22 4.65
CA SER A 194 5.63 -7.15 3.79
C SER A 194 4.12 -7.16 3.69
N GLY A 195 3.56 -5.99 3.40
CA GLY A 195 2.13 -5.79 3.29
C GLY A 195 1.64 -4.47 3.88
N ILE A 196 0.32 -4.27 3.82
CA ILE A 196 -0.36 -3.17 4.50
C ILE A 196 -0.62 -3.63 5.94
N PHE A 197 0.36 -3.41 6.82
CA PHE A 197 0.41 -4.06 8.14
C PHE A 197 -0.10 -3.20 9.30
N ARG A 198 -0.59 -1.99 9.00
CA ARG A 198 -1.27 -1.09 9.94
C ARG A 198 -2.52 -0.48 9.30
N PRO A 199 -3.42 0.12 10.10
CA PRO A 199 -4.71 0.59 9.63
C PRO A 199 -4.65 1.52 8.42
N VAL A 200 -5.70 1.43 7.60
CA VAL A 200 -5.98 2.38 6.51
C VAL A 200 -7.27 3.12 6.83
N THR A 201 -7.25 4.44 6.74
CA THR A 201 -8.42 5.27 7.09
C THR A 201 -8.61 6.42 6.11
N LEU A 202 -9.87 6.81 5.87
CA LEU A 202 -10.19 8.16 5.43
C LEU A 202 -10.37 9.04 6.66
N VAL A 203 -9.78 10.23 6.67
CA VAL A 203 -9.88 11.20 7.74
C VAL A 203 -10.26 12.56 7.17
N HIS A 204 -11.38 13.11 7.61
CA HIS A 204 -11.80 14.45 7.27
C HIS A 204 -10.98 15.51 8.01
N ARG A 205 -10.74 16.64 7.34
CA ARG A 205 -10.05 17.83 7.87
C ARG A 205 -10.89 19.05 7.48
N PRO A 206 -11.55 19.70 8.47
CA PRO A 206 -12.34 20.91 8.23
C PRO A 206 -11.53 22.04 7.58
#